data_AF-A0A9W7IU40-F1
#
_entry.id   AF-A0A9W7IU40-F1
#
_cell.length_a   1.000
_cell.length_b   1.000
_cell.length_c   1.000
_cell.angle_alpha   90.00
_cell.angle_beta   90.00
_cell.angle_gamma   90.00
#
_symmetry.space_group_name_H-M   'P 1'
#
loop_
_entity.id
_entity.type
_entity.pdbx_description
1 polymer ?
#
loop_
_entity_poly.entity_id
_entity_poly.type
_entity_poly.pdbx_seq_one_letter_code
_entity_poly.pdbx_strand_id
1 'polypeptide(L)'
;MAKLSNNSSIIVALLSSLIAASIVVAAGEFTIPPQPEPGFYRTIEECSKKISDQCGEIIVGAVLEDQDISEQCCIELVNGMGKRCHENILRFYVSLPEMGISATHVYTRGAQVWNTCVLKAASKI
;
A
#
# COMPACT_ATOMS: atom_id res chain seq x y z
N MET A 1 -4.78 11.03 23.78
CA MET A 1 -5.83 10.65 22.81
C MET A 1 -6.13 11.88 21.97
N ALA A 2 -5.64 11.93 20.73
CA ALA A 2 -5.92 13.04 19.81
C ALA A 2 -6.85 12.52 18.71
N LYS A 3 -8.10 12.97 18.72
CA LYS A 3 -9.03 12.82 17.58
C LYS A 3 -8.56 13.80 16.51
N LEU A 4 -8.07 13.30 15.37
CA LEU A 4 -7.91 14.16 14.20
C LEU A 4 -9.25 14.26 13.48
N SER A 5 -9.69 15.52 13.36
CA SER A 5 -10.88 15.97 12.68
C SER A 5 -10.76 15.76 11.16
N ASN A 6 -11.81 15.15 10.61
CA ASN A 6 -12.06 14.86 9.21
C ASN A 6 -12.07 16.11 8.30
N ASN A 7 -11.31 16.10 7.21
CA ASN A 7 -11.53 16.97 6.06
C ASN A 7 -12.16 16.14 4.93
N SER A 8 -13.49 16.19 4.89
CA SER A 8 -14.36 15.65 3.85
C SER A 8 -14.03 16.22 2.48
N SER A 9 -13.88 15.35 1.47
CA SER A 9 -14.29 15.72 0.10
C SER A 9 -14.58 14.57 -0.87
N ILE A 10 -14.32 13.29 -0.56
CA ILE A 10 -14.54 12.23 -1.58
C ILE A 10 -15.40 11.04 -1.09
N ILE A 11 -15.41 10.72 0.20
CA ILE A 11 -16.05 9.48 0.70
C ILE A 11 -17.57 9.60 0.90
N VAL A 12 -18.14 10.82 0.92
CA VAL A 12 -19.57 11.04 1.24
C VAL A 12 -20.47 11.07 -0.01
N ALA A 13 -19.92 11.14 -1.23
CA ALA A 13 -20.71 11.41 -2.43
C ALA A 13 -21.22 10.18 -3.22
N LEU A 14 -20.88 8.95 -2.84
CA LEU A 14 -21.24 7.75 -3.63
C LEU A 14 -22.24 6.80 -2.94
N LEU A 15 -22.97 7.27 -1.93
CA LEU A 15 -24.01 6.50 -1.24
C LEU A 15 -25.44 6.98 -1.54
N SER A 16 -25.83 7.15 -2.81
CA SER A 16 -27.25 7.45 -3.11
C SER A 16 -27.85 6.80 -4.35
N SER A 17 -27.36 5.65 -4.81
CA SER A 17 -28.11 4.89 -5.82
C SER A 17 -27.98 3.37 -5.66
N LEU A 18 -28.87 2.84 -4.83
CA LEU A 18 -29.69 1.63 -5.04
C LEU A 18 -28.98 0.34 -5.50
N ILE A 19 -28.55 -0.55 -4.60
CA ILE A 19 -28.81 -2.01 -4.73
C ILE A 19 -28.89 -2.65 -3.33
N ALA A 20 -29.94 -3.43 -3.11
CA ALA A 20 -30.13 -4.27 -1.93
C ALA A 20 -29.09 -5.40 -1.88
N ALA A 21 -28.03 -5.22 -1.09
CA ALA A 21 -27.26 -6.30 -0.49
C ALA A 21 -26.53 -5.72 0.72
N SER A 22 -26.72 -6.33 1.89
CA SER A 22 -26.19 -5.89 3.17
C SER A 22 -24.66 -5.69 3.13
N ILE A 23 -24.19 -4.45 3.01
CA ILE A 23 -22.82 -4.12 3.41
C ILE A 23 -22.88 -3.84 4.90
N VAL A 24 -22.77 -4.88 5.71
CA VAL A 24 -22.28 -4.72 7.07
C VAL A 24 -20.81 -4.33 6.89
N VAL A 25 -20.51 -3.04 6.89
CA VAL A 25 -19.14 -2.59 7.18
C VAL A 25 -18.98 -2.90 8.66
N ALA A 26 -18.55 -4.13 8.97
CA ALA A 26 -17.95 -4.41 10.25
C ALA A 26 -16.77 -3.45 10.33
N ALA A 27 -16.93 -2.36 11.08
CA ALA A 27 -15.84 -1.53 11.49
C ALA A 27 -14.96 -2.40 12.40
N GLY A 28 -14.13 -3.25 11.78
CA GLY A 28 -12.96 -3.77 12.44
C GLY A 28 -12.16 -2.55 12.84
N GLU A 29 -11.99 -2.35 14.15
CA GLU A 29 -11.11 -1.34 14.69
C GLU A 29 -9.69 -1.68 14.19
N PHE A 30 -9.26 -1.04 13.11
CA PHE A 30 -7.89 -1.18 12.63
C PHE A 30 -7.01 -0.37 13.59
N THR A 31 -6.49 -1.03 14.63
CA THR A 31 -5.59 -0.39 15.57
C THR A 31 -4.22 -0.25 14.91
N ILE A 32 -3.81 0.98 14.63
CA ILE A 32 -2.43 1.21 14.19
C ILE A 32 -1.51 0.78 15.35
N PRO A 33 -0.53 -0.12 15.12
CA PRO A 33 0.38 -0.56 16.17
C PRO A 33 1.17 0.64 16.73
N PRO A 34 1.87 0.48 17.88
CA PRO A 34 2.85 1.47 18.27
C PRO A 34 3.94 1.59 17.20
N GLN A 35 4.43 2.80 17.01
CA GLN A 35 5.44 3.09 16.00
C GLN A 35 6.74 2.32 16.30
N PRO A 36 7.31 1.57 15.33
CA PRO A 36 8.54 0.81 15.53
C PRO A 36 9.74 1.69 15.92
N GLU A 37 9.86 2.86 15.29
CA GLU A 37 10.83 3.89 15.63
C GLU A 37 10.29 5.30 15.36
N PRO A 38 10.82 6.34 16.04
CA PRO A 38 10.39 7.72 15.82
C PRO A 38 10.44 8.11 14.33
N GLY A 39 9.33 8.63 13.81
CA GLY A 39 9.23 9.11 12.43
C GLY A 39 8.86 8.07 11.38
N PHE A 40 8.92 6.76 11.66
CA PHE A 40 8.43 5.69 10.77
C PHE A 40 7.11 5.99 10.02
N TYR A 41 5.98 6.31 10.69
CA TYR A 41 4.71 6.59 9.99
C TYR A 41 4.75 7.82 9.10
N ARG A 42 5.51 8.84 9.46
CA ARG A 42 5.75 9.99 8.57
C ARG A 42 6.51 9.53 7.32
N THR A 43 7.52 8.67 7.49
CA THR A 43 8.23 8.08 6.34
C THR A 43 7.30 7.25 5.46
N ILE A 44 6.39 6.45 6.04
CA ILE A 44 5.37 5.70 5.27
C ILE A 44 4.48 6.66 4.48
N GLU A 45 3.97 7.72 5.10
CA GLU A 45 3.13 8.74 4.44
C GLU A 45 3.88 9.48 3.31
N GLU A 46 5.14 9.86 3.54
CA GLU A 46 5.98 10.49 2.52
C GLU A 46 6.28 9.54 1.35
N CYS A 47 6.42 8.24 1.64
CA CYS A 47 6.64 7.22 0.62
C CYS A 47 5.38 6.94 -0.21
N SER A 48 4.20 6.86 0.41
CA SER A 48 2.95 6.59 -0.31
C SER A 48 2.60 7.73 -1.29
N LYS A 49 2.95 8.97 -0.97
CA LYS A 49 2.76 10.14 -1.85
C LYS A 49 3.58 10.10 -3.15
N LYS A 50 4.56 9.19 -3.28
CA LYS A 50 5.44 9.10 -4.47
C LYS A 50 4.92 8.17 -5.56
N ILE A 51 3.77 7.56 -5.34
CA ILE A 51 3.12 6.67 -6.29
C ILE A 51 1.66 7.06 -6.43
N SER A 52 1.06 6.77 -7.58
CA SER A 52 -0.39 6.90 -7.73
C SER A 52 -1.12 5.86 -6.86
N ASP A 53 -2.34 6.20 -6.42
CA ASP A 53 -3.19 5.26 -5.67
C ASP A 53 -3.42 3.96 -6.45
N GLN A 54 -3.64 4.07 -7.76
CA GLN A 54 -3.81 2.94 -8.67
C GLN A 54 -2.59 2.01 -8.67
N CYS A 55 -1.39 2.56 -8.80
CA CYS A 55 -0.18 1.74 -8.79
C CYS A 55 0.14 1.20 -7.39
N GLY A 56 -0.18 1.94 -6.33
CA GLY A 56 -0.11 1.45 -4.96
C GLY A 56 -0.94 0.19 -4.75
N GLU A 57 -2.19 0.19 -5.19
CA GLU A 57 -3.09 -0.98 -5.12
C GLU A 57 -2.52 -2.19 -5.88
N ILE A 58 -2.10 -1.99 -7.14
CA ILE A 58 -1.53 -3.06 -7.98
C ILE A 58 -0.25 -3.63 -7.34
N ILE A 59 0.62 -2.80 -6.80
CA ILE A 59 1.88 -3.26 -6.16
C ILE A 59 1.58 -4.08 -4.92
N VAL A 60 0.63 -3.63 -4.09
CA VAL A 60 0.21 -4.38 -2.91
C VAL A 60 -0.39 -5.73 -3.32
N GLY A 61 -1.26 -5.75 -4.32
CA GLY A 61 -1.80 -6.99 -4.91
C GLY A 61 -0.72 -7.91 -5.46
N ALA A 62 0.29 -7.37 -6.14
CA ALA A 62 1.41 -8.16 -6.67
C ALA A 62 2.27 -8.81 -5.58
N VAL A 63 2.36 -8.16 -4.42
CA VAL A 63 3.12 -8.65 -3.26
C VAL A 63 2.30 -9.64 -2.42
N LEU A 64 1.01 -9.38 -2.21
CA LEU A 64 0.18 -10.13 -1.27
C LEU A 64 -0.65 -11.24 -1.92
N GLU A 65 -1.01 -11.07 -3.19
CA GLU A 65 -1.94 -11.94 -3.93
C GLU A 65 -1.32 -12.50 -5.21
N ASP A 66 -0.01 -12.33 -5.40
CA ASP A 66 0.75 -12.78 -6.57
C ASP A 66 0.21 -12.24 -7.92
N GLN A 67 -0.47 -11.08 -7.90
CA GLN A 67 -0.96 -10.42 -9.10
C GLN A 67 0.17 -9.92 -10.03
N ASP A 68 -0.16 -9.75 -11.31
CA ASP A 68 0.77 -9.16 -12.28
C ASP A 68 0.90 -7.64 -12.08
N ILE A 69 2.12 -7.13 -12.26
CA ILE A 69 2.42 -5.70 -12.22
C ILE A 69 2.60 -5.12 -13.63
N SER A 70 1.95 -3.99 -13.89
CA SER A 70 2.06 -3.28 -15.15
C SER A 70 3.42 -2.60 -15.32
N GLU A 71 3.83 -2.37 -16.56
CA GLU A 71 5.07 -1.64 -16.86
C GLU A 71 5.03 -0.21 -16.31
N GLN A 72 3.89 0.48 -16.44
CA GLN A 72 3.71 1.84 -15.92
C GLN A 72 3.89 1.89 -14.39
N CYS A 73 3.30 0.95 -13.65
CA CYS A 73 3.47 0.90 -12.20
C CYS A 73 4.88 0.49 -11.78
N CYS A 74 5.58 -0.29 -12.60
CA CYS A 74 7.01 -0.53 -12.39
C CYS A 74 7.86 0.74 -12.56
N ILE A 75 7.52 1.60 -13.52
CA ILE A 75 8.20 2.90 -13.68
C ILE A 75 7.96 3.78 -12.46
N GLU A 76 6.72 3.88 -11.96
CA GLU A 76 6.43 4.66 -10.74
C GLU A 76 7.12 4.07 -9.50
N LEU A 77 7.14 2.75 -9.36
CA LEU A 77 7.81 2.08 -8.25
C LEU A 77 9.32 2.33 -8.27
N VAL A 78 9.97 2.16 -9.41
CA VAL A 78 11.44 2.24 -9.51
C VAL A 78 11.92 3.68 -9.54
N ASN A 79 11.31 4.53 -10.39
CA ASN A 79 11.79 5.89 -10.65
C ASN A 79 11.14 6.94 -9.75
N GLY A 80 9.91 6.70 -9.28
CA GLY A 80 9.17 7.61 -8.40
C GLY A 80 9.37 7.30 -6.92
N MET A 81 8.84 6.16 -6.47
CA MET A 81 8.87 5.74 -5.07
C MET A 81 10.30 5.38 -4.62
N GLY A 82 10.96 4.50 -5.37
CA GLY A 82 12.30 3.99 -5.09
C GLY A 82 12.35 2.87 -4.04
N LYS A 83 13.47 2.14 -4.03
CA LYS A 83 13.63 0.89 -3.27
C LYS A 83 13.39 1.05 -1.78
N ARG A 84 13.99 2.09 -1.19
CA ARG A 84 13.88 2.35 0.25
C ARG A 84 12.43 2.56 0.68
N CYS A 85 11.63 3.26 -0.13
CA CYS A 85 10.23 3.47 0.19
C CYS A 85 9.43 2.18 0.07
N HIS A 86 9.65 1.41 -1.00
CA HIS A 86 9.06 0.08 -1.15
C HIS A 86 9.32 -0.81 0.08
N GLU A 87 10.58 -0.93 0.51
CA GLU A 87 10.95 -1.75 1.68
C GLU A 87 10.31 -1.26 2.99
N ASN A 88 10.18 0.06 3.19
CA ASN A 88 9.50 0.62 4.36
C ASN A 88 8.00 0.32 4.36
N ILE A 89 7.33 0.42 3.20
CA ILE A 89 5.92 0.04 3.06
C ILE A 89 5.74 -1.45 3.40
N LEU A 90 6.61 -2.34 2.89
CA LEU A 90 6.55 -3.78 3.23
C LEU A 90 6.72 -4.02 4.74
N ARG A 91 7.67 -3.32 5.37
CA ARG A 91 7.87 -3.39 6.82
C ARG A 91 6.63 -2.94 7.59
N PHE A 92 5.92 -1.94 7.09
CA PHE A 92 4.65 -1.51 7.67
C PHE A 92 3.59 -2.62 7.58
N TYR A 93 3.39 -3.23 6.41
CA TYR A 93 2.45 -4.36 6.28
C TYR A 93 2.76 -5.53 7.20
N VAL A 94 4.04 -5.89 7.34
CA VAL A 94 4.48 -6.95 8.27
C VAL A 94 4.24 -6.59 9.74
N SER A 95 4.19 -5.28 10.06
CA SER A 95 3.92 -4.82 11.43
C SER A 95 2.44 -4.86 11.82
N LEU A 96 1.52 -5.13 10.87
CA LEU A 96 0.08 -5.18 11.10
C LEU A 96 -0.35 -6.60 11.49
N PRO A 97 -0.53 -6.91 12.79
CA PRO A 97 -0.91 -8.26 13.22
C PRO A 97 -2.27 -8.70 12.67
N GLU A 98 -3.19 -7.76 12.42
CA GLU A 98 -4.55 -8.01 11.94
C GLU A 98 -4.58 -8.61 10.53
N MET A 99 -3.53 -8.39 9.74
CA MET A 99 -3.46 -8.90 8.38
C MET A 99 -3.12 -10.40 8.34
N GLY A 100 -2.52 -10.96 9.39
CA GLY A 100 -2.15 -12.38 9.45
C GLY A 100 -1.18 -12.83 8.34
N ILE A 101 -0.49 -11.90 7.67
CA ILE A 101 0.37 -12.20 6.53
C ILE A 101 1.75 -12.65 7.02
N SER A 102 2.29 -13.71 6.40
CA SER A 102 3.65 -14.17 6.66
C SER A 102 4.69 -13.12 6.25
N ALA A 103 5.50 -12.67 7.22
CA ALA A 103 6.62 -11.76 6.96
C ALA A 103 7.55 -12.28 5.85
N THR A 104 7.86 -13.58 5.88
CA THR A 104 8.70 -14.22 4.87
C THR A 104 8.09 -14.12 3.47
N HIS A 105 6.77 -14.31 3.36
CA HIS A 105 6.06 -14.17 2.10
C HIS A 105 6.15 -12.73 1.57
N VAL A 106 5.79 -11.73 2.40
CA VAL A 106 5.82 -10.30 2.04
C VAL A 106 7.20 -9.88 1.55
N TYR A 107 8.27 -10.21 2.30
CA TYR A 107 9.62 -9.80 1.90
C TYR A 107 10.11 -10.53 0.65
N THR A 108 9.80 -11.82 0.49
CA THR A 108 10.18 -12.59 -0.70
C THR A 108 9.49 -12.05 -1.94
N ARG A 109 8.16 -11.88 -1.88
CA ARG A 109 7.36 -11.34 -2.99
C ARG A 109 7.71 -9.89 -3.27
N GLY A 110 7.88 -9.07 -2.23
CA GLY A 110 8.35 -7.69 -2.35
C GLY A 110 9.66 -7.56 -3.11
N ALA A 111 10.64 -8.43 -2.85
CA ALA A 111 11.90 -8.46 -3.59
C ALA A 111 11.71 -8.91 -5.05
N GLN A 112 10.84 -9.89 -5.31
CA GLN A 112 10.52 -10.36 -6.66
C GLN A 112 9.84 -9.27 -7.51
N VAL A 113 8.88 -8.55 -6.93
CA VAL A 113 8.22 -7.40 -7.57
C VAL A 113 9.24 -6.32 -7.90
N TRP A 114 10.09 -5.95 -6.95
CA TRP A 114 11.15 -4.96 -7.18
C TRP A 114 12.07 -5.35 -8.35
N ASN A 115 12.59 -6.58 -8.35
CA ASN A 115 13.49 -7.06 -9.40
C ASN A 115 12.81 -7.13 -10.77
N THR A 116 11.56 -7.60 -10.82
CA THR A 116 10.74 -7.58 -12.04
C THR A 116 10.59 -6.17 -12.59
N CYS A 117 10.34 -5.19 -11.70
CA CYS A 117 10.17 -3.81 -12.11
C CYS A 117 11.45 -3.12 -12.55
N VAL A 118 12.60 -3.43 -11.94
CA VAL A 118 13.89 -2.92 -12.42
C VAL A 118 14.12 -3.34 -13.88
N LEU A 119 13.80 -4.58 -14.23
CA LEU A 119 13.94 -5.07 -15.61
C LEU A 119 12.98 -4.37 -16.58
N LYS A 120 11.71 -4.19 -16.18
CA LYS A 120 10.69 -3.52 -17.00
C LYS A 120 10.94 -2.01 -17.16
N ALA A 121 11.41 -1.34 -16.12
CA ALA A 121 11.70 0.10 -16.17
C ALA A 121 12.94 0.40 -17.00
N ALA A 122 13.95 -0.50 -16.99
CA ALA A 122 15.17 -0.34 -17.77
C ALA A 122 14.95 -0.50 -19.29
N SER A 123 13.91 -1.23 -19.74
CA SER A 123 13.60 -1.39 -21.17
C SER A 123 13.04 -0.14 -21.86
N LYS A 124 12.93 0.98 -21.15
CA LYS A 124 12.39 2.25 -21.63
C LYS A 124 13.37 3.42 -21.57
N ILE A 125 14.64 3.15 -21.24
CA ILE A 125 15.77 4.10 -21.30
C ILE A 125 16.56 3.79 -22.57
#